data_AF-A0A1W6MZE8-F1
#
_entry.id   AF-A0A1W6MZE8-F1
#
_cell.length_a   1.000
_cell.length_b   1.000
_cell.length_c   1.000
_cell.angle_alpha   90.00
_cell.angle_beta   90.00
_cell.angle_gamma   90.00
#
_symmetry.space_group_name_H-M   'P 1'
#
loop_
_entity.id
_entity.type
_entity.pdbx_description
1 polymer ?
#
loop_
_entity_poly.entity_id
_entity_poly.type
_entity_poly.pdbx_seq_one_letter_code
_entity_poly.pdbx_strand_id
1 'polypeptide(L)'
;MDVIGYAPVWQHLSPIPGHPLQADFDCSGLPNGGRSVSVGDVDGDGHAELIVQIDATHSGGNDFWVMKFDPAAGNWRHLSPIPNHALEADFDCSGLPNAGRSVRIGDVDGDGRAEVIVQIDAAHSGGNDFWVMKFDPVAGNWRHLSAIPGHALQADFDCSGLPNAGRSVSVGDVDGDGRAEVIVQIDAAHSGGNDFWVMKFDPAEFTPAHWRHLSPIPGHPLEADFDCSGLPNAGRFVGVGDVDGDGRAEVIVEIDAAHSGGNDFWVMKFDPVAGNWRHLSPIPGHPLEADFDCSGLPNVGRSVSIGDVDGDGRAEVIVQIDAAHSGGNDFWVMKFDPVAGNWRHLSPIPGHALQADFDCSGLPNAGRSVSVGDVDGDGRAEVIVQIDASHSGGNDFWVMKFDPVAGNWRHLTPFPDHPLQADFDCSGLPNAGRSVRVGDVDGDGSAEVIVQIDAARSGRNDFWAMKWRRAPRRRFHQNVAFSGRLATVTAHVAPRPNI
;
A
#
# COMPACT_ATOMS: atom_id res chain seq x y z
N MET A 1 4.68 28.50 32.34
CA MET A 1 4.38 27.12 32.76
C MET A 1 4.74 26.26 31.57
N ASP A 2 5.87 25.57 31.68
CA ASP A 2 6.40 24.74 30.61
C ASP A 2 5.51 23.52 30.43
N VAL A 3 4.95 23.39 29.22
CA VAL A 3 4.31 22.16 28.79
C VAL A 3 5.46 21.22 28.44
N ILE A 4 5.84 20.33 29.36
CA ILE A 4 6.64 19.16 29.01
C ILE A 4 5.71 18.21 28.25
N GLY A 5 5.48 18.53 26.97
CA GLY A 5 5.00 17.55 26.01
C GLY A 5 6.20 16.68 25.66
N TYR A 6 6.05 15.35 25.73
CA TYR A 6 7.03 14.46 25.11
C TYR A 6 7.13 14.80 23.62
N ALA A 7 8.24 14.48 22.96
CA ALA A 7 8.27 14.54 21.49
C ALA A 7 7.34 13.44 20.94
N PRO A 8 6.77 13.60 19.74
CA PRO A 8 6.16 12.47 19.05
C PRO A 8 7.21 11.36 18.88
N VAL A 9 6.80 10.11 19.02
CA VAL A 9 7.71 8.95 18.95
C VAL A 9 7.05 7.79 18.23
N TRP A 10 7.89 7.05 17.50
CA TRP A 10 7.57 5.72 17.02
C TRP A 10 7.64 4.72 18.17
N GLN A 11 6.69 3.80 18.21
CA GLN A 11 6.64 2.74 19.21
C GLN A 11 5.99 1.48 18.63
N HIS A 12 6.39 0.33 19.17
CA HIS A 12 5.69 -0.92 18.96
C HIS A 12 4.22 -0.79 19.37
N LEU A 13 3.32 -1.32 18.55
CA LEU A 13 1.90 -1.34 18.79
C LEU A 13 1.55 -2.31 19.93
N SER A 14 2.18 -3.49 19.93
CA SER A 14 1.87 -4.58 20.86
C SER A 14 3.05 -5.55 21.05
N PRO A 15 4.18 -5.13 21.65
CA PRO A 15 5.37 -5.96 21.75
C PRO A 15 5.14 -7.21 22.62
N ILE A 16 5.54 -8.39 22.13
CA ILE A 16 5.52 -9.64 22.90
C ILE A 16 6.63 -9.58 23.97
N PRO A 17 6.29 -9.60 25.28
CA PRO A 17 7.29 -9.46 26.34
C PRO A 17 8.33 -10.59 26.31
N GLY A 18 9.61 -10.21 26.16
CA GLY A 18 10.72 -11.15 26.15
C GLY A 18 10.91 -11.93 24.85
N HIS A 19 10.18 -11.59 23.78
CA HIS A 19 10.39 -12.22 22.47
C HIS A 19 11.82 -11.98 21.97
N PRO A 20 12.54 -13.01 21.50
CA PRO A 20 13.94 -12.89 21.12
C PRO A 20 14.18 -11.94 19.93
N LEU A 21 13.13 -11.61 19.17
CA LEU A 21 13.19 -10.70 18.03
C LEU A 21 12.48 -9.36 18.28
N GLN A 22 11.98 -9.13 19.50
CA GLN A 22 11.15 -7.96 19.83
C GLN A 22 9.92 -7.82 18.92
N ALA A 23 9.35 -8.95 18.50
CA ALA A 23 8.18 -8.99 17.63
C ALA A 23 6.92 -8.54 18.39
N ASP A 24 5.97 -7.97 17.66
CA ASP A 24 4.65 -7.59 18.17
C ASP A 24 3.64 -8.74 18.04
N PHE A 25 3.83 -9.58 17.04
CA PHE A 25 3.06 -10.79 16.86
C PHE A 25 3.85 -11.81 16.04
N ASP A 26 3.42 -13.04 16.22
CA ASP A 26 3.84 -14.22 15.48
C ASP A 26 2.57 -14.81 14.85
N CYS A 27 2.57 -15.04 13.54
CA CYS A 27 1.42 -15.63 12.85
C CYS A 27 1.25 -17.12 13.13
N SER A 28 2.26 -17.84 13.65
CA SER A 28 2.09 -19.23 14.08
C SER A 28 3.23 -19.71 14.97
N GLY A 29 2.97 -20.63 15.89
CA GLY A 29 4.05 -21.27 16.68
C GLY A 29 4.97 -22.21 15.90
N LEU A 30 4.93 -22.16 14.56
CA LEU A 30 5.51 -23.12 13.61
C LEU A 30 6.74 -22.53 12.90
N PRO A 31 7.63 -23.37 12.33
CA PRO A 31 8.81 -22.87 11.61
C PRO A 31 8.51 -22.36 10.18
N ASN A 32 7.24 -22.35 9.77
CA ASN A 32 6.82 -21.94 8.43
C ASN A 32 6.81 -20.41 8.31
N GLY A 33 7.13 -19.89 7.13
CA GLY A 33 7.25 -18.45 6.91
C GLY A 33 6.08 -17.84 6.18
N GLY A 34 6.04 -16.51 6.13
CA GLY A 34 5.26 -15.77 5.15
C GLY A 34 6.03 -15.58 3.84
N ARG A 35 5.37 -15.87 2.72
CA ARG A 35 5.88 -15.62 1.36
C ARG A 35 5.60 -14.20 0.90
N SER A 36 4.36 -13.76 1.08
CA SER A 36 3.84 -12.46 0.72
C SER A 36 2.91 -11.97 1.84
N VAL A 37 2.81 -10.65 1.97
CA VAL A 37 2.05 -9.97 3.00
C VAL A 37 1.21 -8.89 2.31
N SER A 38 -0.05 -8.76 2.67
CA SER A 38 -0.95 -7.68 2.24
C SER A 38 -1.75 -7.19 3.44
N VAL A 39 -2.31 -5.98 3.34
CA VAL A 39 -3.10 -5.36 4.40
C VAL A 39 -4.40 -4.83 3.81
N GLY A 40 -5.51 -5.02 4.50
CA GLY A 40 -6.82 -4.46 4.14
C GLY A 40 -7.94 -4.94 5.06
N ASP A 41 -9.03 -4.18 5.12
CA ASP A 41 -10.21 -4.46 5.95
C ASP A 41 -11.07 -5.54 5.28
N VAL A 42 -10.91 -6.79 5.71
CA VAL A 42 -11.61 -7.94 5.11
C VAL A 42 -12.89 -8.31 5.88
N ASP A 43 -13.04 -7.82 7.13
CA ASP A 43 -14.23 -8.09 7.95
C ASP A 43 -15.22 -6.92 8.06
N GLY A 44 -14.83 -5.73 7.60
CA GLY A 44 -15.66 -4.53 7.47
C GLY A 44 -15.80 -3.74 8.77
N ASP A 45 -14.90 -3.91 9.73
CA ASP A 45 -14.95 -3.19 11.00
C ASP A 45 -14.19 -1.86 11.00
N GLY A 46 -13.57 -1.50 9.87
CA GLY A 46 -12.77 -0.29 9.69
C GLY A 46 -11.32 -0.45 10.15
N HIS A 47 -10.90 -1.65 10.56
CA HIS A 47 -9.51 -1.99 10.83
C HIS A 47 -8.98 -2.86 9.71
N ALA A 48 -7.74 -2.61 9.29
CA ALA A 48 -7.09 -3.48 8.33
C ALA A 48 -6.55 -4.74 9.02
N GLU A 49 -6.79 -5.90 8.41
CA GLU A 49 -6.13 -7.15 8.76
C GLU A 49 -4.82 -7.32 8.00
N LEU A 50 -3.93 -8.14 8.54
CA LEU A 50 -2.75 -8.63 7.83
C LEU A 50 -3.05 -9.99 7.19
N ILE A 51 -2.92 -10.07 5.86
CA ILE A 51 -3.09 -11.30 5.08
C ILE A 51 -1.70 -11.81 4.70
N VAL A 52 -1.30 -12.95 5.28
CA VAL A 52 0.04 -13.53 5.08
C VAL A 52 -0.09 -14.87 4.36
N GLN A 53 0.43 -14.92 3.13
CA GLN A 53 0.53 -16.16 2.36
C GLN A 53 1.60 -17.07 2.95
N ILE A 54 1.24 -18.30 3.30
CA ILE A 54 2.16 -19.22 3.98
C ILE A 54 3.15 -19.82 2.98
N ASP A 55 4.44 -19.78 3.32
CA ASP A 55 5.56 -20.42 2.63
C ASP A 55 5.78 -21.83 3.22
N ALA A 56 4.96 -22.78 2.78
CA ALA A 56 5.06 -24.18 3.18
C ALA A 56 4.99 -25.09 1.94
N THR A 57 5.91 -26.06 1.84
CA THR A 57 5.96 -27.02 0.73
C THR A 57 4.64 -27.75 0.49
N HIS A 58 3.86 -28.00 1.55
CA HIS A 58 2.57 -28.69 1.46
C HIS A 58 1.38 -27.78 1.18
N SER A 59 1.52 -26.46 1.37
CA SER A 59 0.50 -25.48 0.94
C SER A 59 0.60 -25.23 -0.57
N GLY A 60 1.83 -25.14 -1.11
CA GLY A 60 2.02 -24.51 -2.42
C GLY A 60 1.79 -22.99 -2.40
N GLY A 61 1.34 -22.39 -1.30
CA GLY A 61 0.97 -20.97 -1.21
C GLY A 61 -0.52 -20.72 -1.40
N ASN A 62 -1.38 -21.71 -1.15
CA ASN A 62 -2.84 -21.56 -1.10
C ASN A 62 -3.38 -21.34 0.34
N ASP A 63 -2.54 -21.51 1.36
CA ASP A 63 -2.88 -21.33 2.77
C ASP A 63 -2.46 -19.94 3.26
N PHE A 64 -3.29 -19.34 4.12
CA PHE A 64 -3.09 -17.98 4.60
C PHE A 64 -3.34 -17.85 6.10
N TRP A 65 -2.51 -17.06 6.78
CA TRP A 65 -2.84 -16.48 8.08
C TRP A 65 -3.54 -15.13 7.87
N VAL A 66 -4.56 -14.85 8.67
CA VAL A 66 -5.19 -13.54 8.71
C VAL A 66 -5.13 -13.01 10.13
N MET A 67 -4.25 -12.03 10.37
CA MET A 67 -4.02 -11.49 11.71
C MET A 67 -4.81 -10.19 11.88
N LYS A 68 -5.65 -10.16 12.92
CA LYS A 68 -6.40 -8.97 13.35
C LYS A 68 -5.84 -8.45 14.66
N PHE A 69 -5.67 -7.13 14.74
CA PHE A 69 -5.35 -6.46 16.00
C PHE A 69 -6.65 -6.14 16.76
N ASP A 70 -6.67 -6.38 18.08
CA ASP A 70 -7.73 -5.95 18.98
C ASP A 70 -7.22 -4.73 19.78
N PRO A 71 -7.64 -3.50 19.43
CA PRO A 71 -7.17 -2.30 20.11
C PRO A 71 -7.57 -2.24 21.60
N ALA A 72 -8.67 -2.90 21.98
CA ALA A 72 -9.14 -2.91 23.35
C ALA A 72 -8.30 -3.85 24.23
N ALA A 73 -7.91 -5.01 23.68
CA ALA A 73 -7.03 -5.96 24.36
C ALA A 73 -5.55 -5.61 24.23
N GLY A 74 -5.18 -4.87 23.18
CA GLY A 74 -3.80 -4.58 22.81
C GLY A 74 -3.04 -5.84 22.41
N ASN A 75 -3.65 -6.69 21.57
CA ASN A 75 -3.02 -7.92 21.09
C ASN A 75 -3.47 -8.30 19.68
N TRP A 76 -2.68 -9.17 19.03
CA TRP A 76 -2.99 -9.76 17.73
C TRP A 76 -3.59 -11.15 17.89
N ARG A 77 -4.48 -11.53 16.98
CA ARG A 77 -5.10 -12.86 16.90
C ARG A 77 -5.39 -13.25 15.46
N HIS A 78 -5.52 -14.55 15.20
CA HIS A 78 -6.14 -15.04 13.98
C HIS A 78 -7.60 -14.56 13.89
N LEU A 79 -8.02 -14.15 12.70
CA LEU A 79 -9.40 -13.73 12.43
C LEU A 79 -10.36 -14.92 12.50
N SER A 80 -10.00 -16.04 11.87
CA SER A 80 -10.84 -17.23 11.76
C SER A 80 -10.03 -18.50 11.47
N PRO A 81 -9.25 -19.01 12.45
CA PRO A 81 -8.37 -20.15 12.23
C PRO A 81 -9.16 -21.44 11.90
N ILE A 82 -8.71 -22.19 10.90
CA ILE A 82 -9.24 -23.52 10.58
C ILE A 82 -8.88 -24.48 11.73
N PRO A 83 -9.87 -25.10 12.40
CA PRO A 83 -9.58 -25.97 13.54
C PRO A 83 -8.69 -27.17 13.17
N ASN A 84 -7.58 -27.32 13.89
CA ASN A 84 -6.58 -28.38 13.70
C ASN A 84 -5.87 -28.36 12.32
N HIS A 85 -5.85 -27.22 11.63
CA HIS A 85 -5.04 -27.08 10.42
C HIS A 85 -3.55 -27.21 10.76
N ALA A 86 -2.80 -27.97 9.95
CA ALA A 86 -1.40 -28.26 10.24
C ALA A 86 -0.49 -27.01 10.20
N LEU A 87 -0.94 -25.95 9.54
CA LEU A 87 -0.24 -24.68 9.40
C LEU A 87 -0.91 -23.54 10.17
N GLU A 88 -1.92 -23.81 11.00
CA GLU A 88 -2.69 -22.77 11.72
C GLU A 88 -3.31 -21.72 10.78
N ALA A 89 -3.65 -22.11 9.54
CA ALA A 89 -4.21 -21.22 8.53
C ALA A 89 -5.65 -20.79 8.87
N ASP A 90 -6.01 -19.57 8.48
CA ASP A 90 -7.36 -19.00 8.56
C ASP A 90 -8.22 -19.41 7.37
N PHE A 91 -7.58 -19.58 6.20
CA PHE A 91 -8.22 -20.14 5.03
C PHE A 91 -7.23 -20.86 4.12
N ASP A 92 -7.79 -21.78 3.32
CA ASP A 92 -7.16 -22.48 2.22
C ASP A 92 -7.99 -22.20 0.96
N CYS A 93 -7.36 -21.70 -0.10
CA CYS A 93 -8.06 -21.36 -1.33
C CYS A 93 -8.58 -22.56 -2.13
N SER A 94 -8.08 -23.79 -1.94
CA SER A 94 -8.58 -24.92 -2.74
C SER A 94 -8.46 -26.33 -2.16
N GLY A 95 -7.78 -26.56 -1.04
CA GLY A 95 -7.50 -27.92 -0.55
C GLY A 95 -6.56 -28.74 -1.45
N LEU A 96 -5.99 -28.12 -2.49
CA LEU A 96 -5.12 -28.72 -3.48
C LEU A 96 -3.72 -28.11 -3.38
N PRO A 97 -2.64 -28.85 -3.70
CA PRO A 97 -1.27 -28.31 -3.67
C PRO A 97 -0.97 -27.41 -4.89
N ASN A 98 -1.86 -26.49 -5.19
CA ASN A 98 -1.74 -25.51 -6.27
C ASN A 98 -1.05 -24.27 -5.73
N ALA A 99 -0.11 -23.71 -6.48
CA ALA A 99 0.61 -22.55 -5.96
C ALA A 99 -0.16 -21.25 -6.17
N GLY A 100 -0.11 -20.37 -5.17
CA GLY A 100 -0.46 -18.96 -5.34
C GLY A 100 0.80 -18.14 -5.62
N ARG A 101 0.75 -17.19 -6.56
CA ARG A 101 1.90 -16.36 -6.94
C ARG A 101 1.79 -14.92 -6.46
N SER A 102 0.66 -14.27 -6.70
CA SER A 102 0.42 -12.88 -6.35
C SER A 102 -0.84 -12.77 -5.49
N VAL A 103 -0.82 -11.88 -4.51
CA VAL A 103 -1.93 -11.63 -3.59
C VAL A 103 -2.23 -10.14 -3.63
N ARG A 104 -3.50 -9.79 -3.83
CA ARG A 104 -4.02 -8.42 -3.77
C ARG A 104 -5.28 -8.38 -2.93
N ILE A 105 -5.61 -7.20 -2.43
CA ILE A 105 -6.73 -6.96 -1.53
C ILE A 105 -7.55 -5.82 -2.13
N GLY A 106 -8.86 -5.96 -2.20
CA GLY A 106 -9.77 -4.91 -2.66
C GLY A 106 -11.23 -5.36 -2.61
N ASP A 107 -12.15 -4.41 -2.42
CA ASP A 107 -13.60 -4.65 -2.41
C ASP A 107 -14.11 -4.77 -3.84
N VAL A 108 -14.21 -6.00 -4.35
CA VAL A 108 -14.61 -6.26 -5.75
C VAL A 108 -16.12 -6.46 -5.88
N ASP A 109 -16.83 -6.76 -4.78
CA ASP A 109 -18.29 -6.94 -4.80
C ASP A 109 -19.10 -5.74 -4.29
N GLY A 110 -18.44 -4.73 -3.73
CA GLY A 110 -19.00 -3.43 -3.36
C GLY A 110 -19.73 -3.43 -2.03
N ASP A 111 -19.41 -4.37 -1.14
CA ASP A 111 -20.07 -4.47 0.17
C ASP A 111 -19.32 -3.81 1.31
N GLY A 112 -18.26 -3.07 0.99
CA GLY A 112 -17.44 -2.30 1.93
C GLY A 112 -16.38 -3.15 2.63
N ARG A 113 -16.13 -4.37 2.15
CA ARG A 113 -15.12 -5.29 2.70
C ARG A 113 -14.24 -5.75 1.57
N ALA A 114 -12.95 -5.83 1.83
CA ALA A 114 -12.02 -6.30 0.84
C ALA A 114 -12.04 -7.83 0.73
N GLU A 115 -11.93 -8.32 -0.51
CA GLU A 115 -11.62 -9.71 -0.81
C GLU A 115 -10.11 -9.95 -0.89
N VAL A 116 -9.70 -11.21 -0.75
CA VAL A 116 -8.34 -11.65 -1.06
C VAL A 116 -8.31 -12.25 -2.46
N ILE A 117 -7.63 -11.58 -3.39
CA ILE A 117 -7.47 -11.99 -4.78
C ILE A 117 -6.11 -12.66 -4.94
N VAL A 118 -6.10 -13.94 -5.31
CA VAL A 118 -4.89 -14.76 -5.42
C VAL A 118 -4.73 -15.29 -6.83
N GLN A 119 -3.65 -14.89 -7.49
CA GLN A 119 -3.26 -15.42 -8.80
C GLN A 119 -2.76 -16.85 -8.65
N ILE A 120 -3.36 -17.78 -9.40
CA ILE A 120 -2.99 -19.20 -9.36
C ILE A 120 -1.79 -19.44 -10.28
N ASP A 121 -0.76 -20.09 -9.76
CA ASP A 121 0.45 -20.56 -10.46
C ASP A 121 0.50 -22.08 -10.40
N ALA A 122 -0.39 -22.72 -11.16
CA ALA A 122 -0.49 -24.17 -11.25
C ALA A 122 -0.40 -24.62 -12.71
N ALA A 123 0.00 -25.88 -12.91
CA ALA A 123 -0.14 -26.51 -14.21
C ALA A 123 -1.61 -26.40 -14.65
N HIS A 124 -1.83 -25.95 -15.89
CA HIS A 124 -3.13 -25.64 -16.49
C HIS A 124 -3.77 -24.30 -16.16
N SER A 125 -3.25 -23.52 -15.19
CA SER A 125 -3.81 -22.19 -14.93
C SER A 125 -3.44 -21.17 -16.00
N GLY A 126 -2.36 -21.42 -16.75
CA GLY A 126 -1.76 -20.43 -17.65
C GLY A 126 -1.13 -19.26 -16.92
N GLY A 127 -1.42 -19.03 -15.64
CA GLY A 127 -1.12 -17.81 -14.89
C GLY A 127 -2.26 -16.79 -14.98
N ASN A 128 -3.44 -17.16 -15.48
CA ASN A 128 -4.59 -16.28 -15.69
C ASN A 128 -5.87 -16.71 -14.95
N ASP A 129 -5.80 -17.78 -14.15
CA ASP A 129 -6.83 -18.15 -13.18
C ASP A 129 -6.60 -17.50 -11.81
N PHE A 130 -7.69 -17.21 -11.10
CA PHE A 130 -7.67 -16.53 -9.81
C PHE A 130 -8.64 -17.16 -8.80
N TRP A 131 -8.23 -17.22 -7.54
CA TRP A 131 -9.14 -17.37 -6.40
C TRP A 131 -9.53 -16.00 -5.86
N VAL A 132 -10.78 -15.86 -5.44
CA VAL A 132 -11.26 -14.66 -4.75
C VAL A 132 -11.93 -15.08 -3.46
N MET A 133 -11.24 -14.87 -2.33
CA MET A 133 -11.70 -15.31 -1.02
C MET A 133 -12.38 -14.16 -0.29
N LYS A 134 -13.60 -14.39 0.19
CA LYS A 134 -14.40 -13.45 0.96
C LYS A 134 -14.62 -13.97 2.38
N PHE A 135 -14.49 -13.09 3.36
CA PHE A 135 -14.81 -13.38 4.75
C PHE A 135 -16.29 -13.09 5.05
N ASP A 136 -16.95 -14.04 5.70
CA ASP A 136 -18.28 -13.86 6.29
C ASP A 136 -18.13 -13.62 7.81
N PRO A 137 -18.25 -12.37 8.30
CA PRO A 137 -18.11 -12.04 9.71
C PRO A 137 -19.28 -12.55 10.56
N VAL A 138 -20.42 -12.90 9.95
CA VAL A 138 -21.56 -13.49 10.67
C VAL A 138 -21.29 -14.96 10.93
N ALA A 139 -20.79 -15.68 9.91
CA ALA A 139 -20.45 -17.09 10.04
C ALA A 139 -19.07 -17.34 10.68
N GLY A 140 -18.18 -16.34 10.63
CA GLY A 140 -16.79 -16.42 11.07
C GLY A 140 -15.97 -17.36 10.18
N ASN A 141 -16.17 -17.33 8.86
CA ASN A 141 -15.47 -18.22 7.93
C ASN A 141 -15.18 -17.56 6.57
N TRP A 142 -14.25 -18.19 5.84
CA TRP A 142 -13.88 -17.81 4.48
C TRP A 142 -14.58 -18.68 3.45
N ARG A 143 -14.87 -18.11 2.29
CA ARG A 143 -15.41 -18.80 1.12
C ARG A 143 -14.93 -18.15 -0.17
N HIS A 144 -14.99 -18.90 -1.27
CA HIS A 144 -14.93 -18.30 -2.60
C HIS A 144 -16.08 -17.31 -2.80
N LEU A 145 -15.80 -16.18 -3.44
CA LEU A 145 -16.80 -15.20 -3.84
C LEU A 145 -17.71 -15.78 -4.92
N SER A 146 -17.13 -16.47 -5.91
CA SER A 146 -17.83 -16.97 -7.10
C SER A 146 -17.10 -18.11 -7.82
N ALA A 147 -16.74 -19.18 -7.11
CA ALA A 147 -16.07 -20.34 -7.70
C ALA A 147 -16.78 -20.88 -8.97
N ILE A 148 -16.02 -21.08 -10.05
CA ILE A 148 -16.46 -21.71 -11.29
C ILE A 148 -16.79 -23.18 -11.01
N PRO A 149 -18.05 -23.62 -11.18
CA PRO A 149 -18.44 -25.00 -10.89
C PRO A 149 -17.67 -26.02 -11.72
N GLY A 150 -16.95 -26.93 -11.04
CA GLY A 150 -16.20 -28.01 -11.70
C GLY A 150 -14.84 -27.59 -12.27
N HIS A 151 -14.39 -26.35 -12.04
CA HIS A 151 -13.04 -25.94 -12.41
C HIS A 151 -11.99 -26.75 -11.64
N ALA A 152 -10.98 -27.26 -12.35
CA ALA A 152 -9.98 -28.17 -11.77
C ALA A 152 -9.17 -27.51 -10.64
N LEU A 153 -9.03 -26.18 -10.69
CA LEU A 153 -8.30 -25.38 -9.72
C LEU A 153 -9.21 -24.64 -8.74
N GLN A 154 -10.54 -24.82 -8.82
CA GLN A 154 -11.54 -24.06 -8.04
C GLN A 154 -11.40 -22.54 -8.19
N ALA A 155 -11.01 -22.07 -9.39
CA ALA A 155 -10.88 -20.66 -9.69
C ALA A 155 -12.25 -19.97 -9.63
N ASP A 156 -12.27 -18.71 -9.21
CA ASP A 156 -13.43 -17.82 -9.22
C ASP A 156 -13.58 -17.14 -10.59
N PHE A 157 -12.46 -16.90 -11.27
CA PHE A 157 -12.44 -16.44 -12.65
C PHE A 157 -11.18 -16.86 -13.39
N ASP A 158 -11.31 -16.86 -14.71
CA ASP A 158 -10.25 -17.02 -15.70
C ASP A 158 -10.26 -15.75 -16.58
N CYS A 159 -9.11 -15.09 -16.74
CA CYS A 159 -9.01 -13.90 -17.58
C CYS A 159 -9.05 -14.20 -19.08
N SER A 160 -8.79 -15.45 -19.51
CA SER A 160 -8.76 -15.80 -20.93
C SER A 160 -8.78 -17.31 -21.15
N GLY A 161 -9.54 -17.79 -22.14
CA GLY A 161 -9.47 -19.20 -22.56
C GLY A 161 -8.14 -19.61 -23.22
N LEU A 162 -7.17 -18.70 -23.31
CA LEU A 162 -5.86 -18.86 -23.93
C LEU A 162 -4.78 -19.19 -22.89
N PRO A 163 -3.71 -19.92 -23.26
CA PRO A 163 -2.62 -20.25 -22.35
C PRO A 163 -1.63 -19.07 -22.18
N ASN A 164 -2.14 -17.87 -21.90
CA ASN A 164 -1.34 -16.66 -21.69
C ASN A 164 -1.21 -16.40 -20.18
N ALA A 165 -0.02 -16.05 -19.73
CA ALA A 165 0.21 -15.80 -18.31
C ALA A 165 -0.10 -14.36 -17.92
N GLY A 166 -0.58 -14.14 -16.70
CA GLY A 166 -0.51 -12.84 -16.04
C GLY A 166 0.87 -12.62 -15.42
N ARG A 167 1.46 -11.45 -15.63
CA ARG A 167 2.75 -11.06 -15.02
C ARG A 167 2.59 -10.34 -13.69
N SER A 168 1.77 -9.30 -13.70
CA SER A 168 1.51 -8.39 -12.59
C SER A 168 0.01 -8.24 -12.42
N VAL A 169 -0.42 -8.04 -11.18
CA VAL A 169 -1.82 -7.89 -10.80
C VAL A 169 -1.94 -6.64 -9.95
N SER A 170 -2.92 -5.81 -10.24
CA SER A 170 -3.31 -4.65 -9.42
C SER A 170 -4.82 -4.62 -9.29
N VAL A 171 -5.33 -3.89 -8.30
CA VAL A 171 -6.77 -3.86 -7.98
C VAL A 171 -7.15 -2.41 -7.68
N GLY A 172 -8.26 -1.95 -8.24
CA GLY A 172 -8.78 -0.60 -8.02
C GLY A 172 -10.05 -0.32 -8.82
N ASP A 173 -10.87 0.63 -8.37
CA ASP A 173 -12.12 1.03 -9.02
C ASP A 173 -11.80 1.95 -10.22
N VAL A 174 -11.74 1.38 -11.41
CA VAL A 174 -11.34 2.12 -12.63
C VAL A 174 -12.55 2.66 -13.40
N ASP A 175 -13.75 2.14 -13.13
CA ASP A 175 -14.98 2.60 -13.79
C ASP A 175 -15.88 3.51 -12.93
N GLY A 176 -15.59 3.62 -11.64
CA GLY A 176 -16.19 4.56 -10.68
C GLY A 176 -17.51 4.07 -10.11
N ASP A 177 -17.75 2.77 -10.10
CA ASP A 177 -18.98 2.20 -9.56
C ASP A 177 -18.91 1.77 -8.09
N GLY A 178 -17.77 2.05 -7.43
CA GLY A 178 -17.52 1.75 -6.04
C GLY A 178 -17.01 0.33 -5.81
N ARG A 179 -16.69 -0.41 -6.87
CA ARG A 179 -16.13 -1.76 -6.81
C ARG A 179 -14.80 -1.78 -7.52
N ALA A 180 -13.84 -2.48 -6.95
CA ALA A 180 -12.55 -2.63 -7.58
C ALA A 180 -12.60 -3.65 -8.72
N GLU A 181 -11.93 -3.34 -9.82
CA GLU A 181 -11.58 -4.29 -10.86
C GLU A 181 -10.25 -4.97 -10.56
N VAL A 182 -10.02 -6.15 -11.16
CA VAL A 182 -8.71 -6.81 -11.17
C VAL A 182 -8.02 -6.54 -12.50
N ILE A 183 -6.90 -5.81 -12.45
CA ILE A 183 -6.09 -5.42 -13.60
C ILE A 183 -4.91 -6.38 -13.71
N VAL A 184 -4.79 -7.10 -14.82
CA VAL A 184 -3.77 -8.13 -15.02
C VAL A 184 -2.94 -7.82 -16.27
N GLN A 185 -1.65 -7.58 -16.08
CA GLN A 185 -0.70 -7.42 -17.18
C GLN A 185 -0.45 -8.76 -17.86
N ILE A 186 -0.57 -8.81 -19.18
CA ILE A 186 -0.40 -10.04 -19.97
C ILE A 186 1.09 -10.28 -20.27
N ASP A 187 1.55 -11.51 -20.03
CA ASP A 187 2.88 -12.02 -20.36
C ASP A 187 2.79 -12.98 -21.55
N ALA A 188 2.69 -12.43 -22.75
CA ALA A 188 2.63 -13.20 -23.98
C ALA A 188 3.54 -12.61 -25.06
N ALA A 189 4.07 -13.45 -25.96
CA ALA A 189 5.00 -13.03 -27.01
C ALA A 189 4.46 -11.95 -27.96
N HIS A 190 3.13 -11.85 -28.09
CA HIS A 190 2.45 -10.84 -28.90
C HIS A 190 2.03 -9.61 -28.12
N SER A 191 2.14 -9.64 -26.79
CA SER A 191 1.63 -8.56 -25.94
C SER A 191 2.52 -7.34 -25.89
N GLY A 192 3.78 -7.48 -26.31
CA GLY A 192 4.84 -6.51 -26.01
C GLY A 192 5.13 -6.32 -24.51
N GLY A 193 4.33 -6.89 -23.61
CA GLY A 193 4.28 -6.59 -22.18
C GLY A 193 3.40 -5.37 -21.84
N ASN A 194 2.56 -4.89 -22.76
CA ASN A 194 1.73 -3.69 -22.60
C ASN A 194 0.23 -3.91 -22.82
N ASP A 195 -0.20 -5.16 -22.99
CA ASP A 195 -1.61 -5.54 -22.98
C ASP A 195 -2.11 -5.94 -21.58
N PHE A 196 -3.37 -5.65 -21.30
CA PHE A 196 -3.99 -5.89 -19.99
C PHE A 196 -5.38 -6.49 -20.10
N TRP A 197 -5.69 -7.43 -19.21
CA TRP A 197 -7.07 -7.80 -18.88
C TRP A 197 -7.58 -6.94 -17.74
N VAL A 198 -8.85 -6.57 -17.77
CA VAL A 198 -9.52 -5.88 -16.66
C VAL A 198 -10.79 -6.64 -16.32
N MET A 199 -10.75 -7.39 -15.22
CA MET A 199 -11.84 -8.26 -14.81
C MET A 199 -12.73 -7.53 -13.81
N LYS A 200 -14.01 -7.41 -14.15
CA LYS A 200 -15.06 -6.82 -13.32
C LYS A 200 -15.97 -7.89 -12.76
N PHE A 201 -16.29 -7.78 -11.47
CA PHE A 201 -17.30 -8.59 -10.82
C PHE A 201 -18.70 -7.97 -10.98
N ASP A 202 -19.65 -8.77 -11.46
CA ASP A 202 -21.05 -8.42 -11.67
C ASP A 202 -21.98 -9.37 -10.89
N PRO A 203 -22.51 -8.94 -9.72
CA PRO A 203 -23.39 -9.76 -8.90
C PRO A 203 -24.79 -9.94 -9.52
N ALA A 204 -25.16 -9.14 -10.53
CA ALA A 204 -26.47 -9.18 -11.16
C ALA A 204 -26.55 -10.21 -12.29
N GLU A 205 -25.41 -10.58 -12.88
CA GLU A 205 -25.32 -11.64 -13.88
C GLU A 205 -25.32 -13.02 -13.20
N PHE A 206 -26.51 -13.53 -12.84
CA PHE A 206 -26.73 -14.89 -12.31
C PHE A 206 -26.47 -16.00 -13.36
N THR A 207 -25.31 -15.95 -14.02
CA THR A 207 -24.74 -17.05 -14.80
C THR A 207 -23.49 -17.57 -14.09
N PRO A 208 -22.95 -18.75 -14.45
CA PRO A 208 -21.74 -19.29 -13.81
C PRO A 208 -20.49 -18.40 -13.90
N ALA A 209 -20.54 -17.29 -14.64
CA ALA A 209 -19.48 -16.28 -14.68
C ALA A 209 -20.02 -14.97 -14.07
N HIS A 210 -19.73 -14.75 -12.79
CA HIS A 210 -19.91 -13.42 -12.18
C HIS A 210 -18.80 -12.44 -12.58
N TRP A 211 -17.79 -12.90 -13.33
CA TRP A 211 -16.65 -12.10 -13.78
C TRP A 211 -16.69 -11.92 -15.28
N ARG A 212 -16.40 -10.71 -15.75
CA ARG A 212 -16.30 -10.38 -17.17
C ARG A 212 -15.19 -9.37 -17.42
N HIS A 213 -14.69 -9.34 -18.66
CA HIS A 213 -13.90 -8.21 -19.13
C HIS A 213 -14.71 -6.92 -19.04
N LEU A 214 -14.10 -5.86 -18.52
CA LEU A 214 -14.70 -4.53 -18.42
C LEU A 214 -14.97 -3.95 -19.82
N SER A 215 -13.99 -4.07 -20.72
CA SER A 215 -14.02 -3.46 -22.05
C SER A 215 -13.09 -4.18 -23.04
N PRO A 216 -13.39 -5.43 -23.42
CA PRO A 216 -12.50 -6.21 -24.30
C PRO A 216 -12.36 -5.56 -25.68
N ILE A 217 -11.13 -5.47 -26.19
CA ILE A 217 -10.84 -5.02 -27.55
C ILE A 217 -11.36 -6.10 -28.53
N PRO A 218 -12.34 -5.78 -29.40
CA PRO A 218 -12.93 -6.79 -30.29
C PRO A 218 -11.89 -7.40 -31.25
N GLY A 219 -11.73 -8.72 -31.16
CA GLY A 219 -10.82 -9.48 -32.02
C GLY A 219 -9.34 -9.40 -31.64
N HIS A 220 -9.00 -8.83 -30.48
CA HIS A 220 -7.64 -8.82 -29.97
C HIS A 220 -7.15 -10.26 -29.72
N PRO A 221 -5.96 -10.65 -30.21
CA PRO A 221 -5.48 -12.04 -30.13
C PRO A 221 -5.24 -12.55 -28.71
N LEU A 222 -5.17 -11.63 -27.73
CA LEU A 222 -4.97 -11.94 -26.31
C LEU A 222 -6.20 -11.61 -25.45
N GLU A 223 -7.33 -11.25 -26.06
CA GLU A 223 -8.55 -10.87 -25.32
C GLU A 223 -8.34 -9.69 -24.35
N ALA A 224 -7.39 -8.81 -24.67
CA ALA A 224 -7.05 -7.65 -23.85
C ALA A 224 -8.17 -6.61 -23.83
N ASP A 225 -8.33 -5.92 -22.70
CA ASP A 225 -9.23 -4.78 -22.49
C ASP A 225 -8.61 -3.47 -22.95
N PHE A 226 -7.29 -3.37 -22.81
CA PHE A 226 -6.52 -2.26 -23.37
C PHE A 226 -5.09 -2.66 -23.69
N ASP A 227 -4.50 -1.87 -24.58
CA ASP A 227 -3.09 -1.87 -24.94
C ASP A 227 -2.55 -0.46 -24.63
N CYS A 228 -1.48 -0.36 -23.84
CA CYS A 228 -0.87 0.93 -23.53
C CYS A 228 -0.16 1.59 -24.72
N SER A 229 0.22 0.84 -25.76
CA SER A 229 0.87 1.42 -26.94
C SER A 229 0.82 0.48 -28.14
N GLY A 230 0.69 0.99 -29.36
CA GLY A 230 0.81 0.15 -30.57
C GLY A 230 2.23 -0.42 -30.83
N LEU A 231 3.14 -0.29 -29.86
CA LEU A 231 4.56 -0.62 -29.94
C LEU A 231 4.89 -1.84 -29.04
N PRO A 232 5.93 -2.62 -29.37
CA PRO A 232 6.35 -3.77 -28.56
C PRO A 232 7.23 -3.35 -27.39
N ASN A 233 6.76 -2.43 -26.55
CA ASN A 233 7.45 -1.97 -25.35
C ASN A 233 6.78 -2.58 -24.12
N ALA A 234 7.55 -3.17 -23.22
CA ALA A 234 6.98 -3.81 -22.04
C ALA A 234 6.68 -2.79 -20.95
N GLY A 235 5.68 -3.08 -20.13
CA GLY A 235 5.54 -2.48 -18.79
C GLY A 235 6.36 -3.27 -17.76
N ARG A 236 6.96 -2.59 -16.79
CA ARG A 236 7.66 -3.24 -15.67
C ARG A 236 6.90 -3.18 -14.35
N PHE A 237 6.45 -1.99 -13.97
CA PHE A 237 5.67 -1.76 -12.77
C PHE A 237 4.28 -1.28 -13.15
N VAL A 238 3.27 -1.71 -12.38
CA VAL A 238 1.86 -1.38 -12.60
C VAL A 238 1.28 -0.91 -11.28
N GLY A 239 0.93 0.37 -11.20
CA GLY A 239 0.21 0.99 -10.10
C GLY A 239 -1.22 1.34 -10.51
N VAL A 240 -2.09 1.56 -9.53
CA VAL A 240 -3.48 2.00 -9.74
C VAL A 240 -3.79 3.06 -8.70
N GLY A 241 -4.39 4.18 -9.13
CA GLY A 241 -4.83 5.26 -8.23
C GLY A 241 -5.47 6.42 -9.00
N ASP A 242 -6.33 7.18 -8.32
CA ASP A 242 -7.02 8.35 -8.88
C ASP A 242 -6.04 9.53 -8.92
N VAL A 243 -5.43 9.79 -10.07
CA VAL A 243 -4.41 10.85 -10.23
C VAL A 243 -5.03 12.15 -10.77
N ASP A 244 -6.23 12.10 -11.36
CA ASP A 244 -6.90 13.29 -11.91
C ASP A 244 -8.05 13.85 -11.05
N GLY A 245 -8.47 13.12 -10.03
CA GLY A 245 -9.41 13.52 -9.00
C GLY A 245 -10.87 13.38 -9.40
N ASP A 246 -11.17 12.49 -10.34
CA ASP A 246 -12.55 12.25 -10.77
C ASP A 246 -13.25 11.08 -10.07
N GLY A 247 -12.58 10.51 -9.06
CA GLY A 247 -13.10 9.42 -8.23
C GLY A 247 -12.89 8.04 -8.83
N ARG A 248 -12.14 7.93 -9.93
CA ARG A 248 -11.79 6.68 -10.60
C ARG A 248 -10.30 6.54 -10.65
N ALA A 249 -9.83 5.32 -10.47
CA ALA A 249 -8.42 5.05 -10.56
C ALA A 249 -7.96 4.96 -12.03
N GLU A 250 -6.79 5.51 -12.31
CA GLU A 250 -6.04 5.25 -13.54
C GLU A 250 -5.10 4.05 -13.35
N VAL A 251 -4.71 3.41 -14.46
CA VAL A 251 -3.63 2.41 -14.48
C VAL A 251 -2.34 3.09 -14.89
N ILE A 252 -1.33 3.09 -14.01
CA ILE A 252 -0.04 3.73 -14.21
C ILE A 252 1.01 2.64 -14.49
N VAL A 253 1.69 2.72 -15.64
CA VAL A 253 2.63 1.68 -16.09
C VAL A 253 3.99 2.29 -16.40
N GLU A 254 5.03 1.84 -15.68
CA GLU A 254 6.43 2.19 -15.99
C GLU A 254 6.86 1.46 -17.26
N ILE A 255 7.38 2.20 -18.24
CA ILE A 255 7.80 1.67 -19.53
C ILE A 255 9.22 1.07 -19.42
N ASP A 256 9.36 -0.20 -19.79
CA ASP A 256 10.62 -0.93 -19.91
C ASP A 256 11.08 -0.95 -21.37
N ALA A 257 11.62 0.17 -21.82
CA ALA A 257 12.16 0.32 -23.17
C ALA A 257 13.53 1.00 -23.16
N ALA A 258 14.41 0.64 -24.10
CA ALA A 258 15.77 1.19 -24.16
C ALA A 258 15.83 2.72 -24.30
N HIS A 259 14.81 3.33 -24.90
CA HIS A 259 14.72 4.79 -25.06
C HIS A 259 14.07 5.48 -23.87
N SER A 260 13.47 4.73 -22.95
CA SER A 260 12.73 5.31 -21.83
C SER A 260 13.61 5.82 -20.70
N GLY A 261 14.87 5.38 -20.66
CA GLY A 261 15.70 5.54 -19.47
C GLY A 261 15.18 4.83 -18.22
N GLY A 262 14.01 4.17 -18.27
CA GLY A 262 13.23 3.63 -17.15
C GLY A 262 12.46 4.68 -16.35
N ASN A 263 12.16 5.84 -16.95
CA ASN A 263 11.49 6.95 -16.28
C ASN A 263 10.30 7.54 -17.05
N ASP A 264 9.90 6.88 -18.14
CA ASP A 264 8.67 7.16 -18.87
C ASP A 264 7.52 6.28 -18.39
N PHE A 265 6.30 6.83 -18.43
CA PHE A 265 5.10 6.17 -17.94
C PHE A 265 3.92 6.33 -18.89
N TRP A 266 3.13 5.28 -19.03
CA TRP A 266 1.76 5.37 -19.54
C TRP A 266 0.79 5.55 -18.39
N VAL A 267 -0.26 6.34 -18.63
CA VAL A 267 -1.37 6.48 -17.68
C VAL A 267 -2.67 6.24 -18.42
N MET A 268 -3.27 5.07 -18.20
CA MET A 268 -4.46 4.63 -18.90
C MET A 268 -5.70 4.94 -18.05
N LYS A 269 -6.64 5.69 -18.64
CA LYS A 269 -7.92 6.06 -18.05
C LYS A 269 -9.07 5.37 -18.78
N PHE A 270 -10.01 4.83 -18.02
CA PHE A 270 -11.24 4.29 -18.56
C PHE A 270 -12.34 5.36 -18.68
N ASP A 271 -12.99 5.43 -19.85
CA ASP A 271 -14.20 6.22 -20.05
C ASP A 271 -15.42 5.28 -20.00
N PRO A 272 -16.18 5.23 -18.88
CA PRO A 272 -17.35 4.35 -18.76
C PRO A 272 -18.52 4.77 -19.65
N VAL A 273 -18.54 6.00 -20.16
CA VAL A 273 -19.57 6.44 -21.12
C VAL A 273 -19.29 5.87 -22.50
N ALA A 274 -18.01 5.91 -22.92
CA ALA A 274 -17.59 5.36 -24.20
C ALA A 274 -17.35 3.84 -24.15
N GLY A 275 -17.09 3.28 -22.96
CA GLY A 275 -16.71 1.90 -22.74
C GLY A 275 -15.32 1.58 -23.31
N ASN A 276 -14.37 2.51 -23.19
CA ASN A 276 -13.01 2.32 -23.72
C ASN A 276 -11.92 2.96 -22.86
N TRP A 277 -10.69 2.50 -23.09
CA TRP A 277 -9.49 3.04 -22.47
C TRP A 277 -8.79 4.06 -23.37
N ARG A 278 -8.12 5.03 -22.76
CA ARG A 278 -7.28 6.03 -23.43
C ARG A 278 -6.13 6.46 -22.52
N HIS A 279 -5.07 7.00 -23.12
CA HIS A 279 -4.09 7.79 -22.36
C HIS A 279 -4.77 8.99 -21.69
N LEU A 280 -4.37 9.29 -20.46
CA LEU A 280 -4.84 10.44 -19.70
C LEU A 280 -4.35 11.75 -20.34
N SER A 281 -3.05 11.82 -20.66
CA SER A 281 -2.38 13.01 -21.16
C SER A 281 -1.09 12.67 -21.94
N PRO A 282 -1.19 12.05 -23.14
CA PRO A 282 0.00 11.62 -23.88
C PRO A 282 0.85 12.82 -24.32
N ILE A 283 2.18 12.70 -24.17
CA ILE A 283 3.14 13.69 -24.66
C ILE A 283 3.12 13.67 -26.21
N PRO A 284 2.76 14.77 -26.89
CA PRO A 284 2.64 14.78 -28.35
C PRO A 284 3.96 14.43 -29.05
N GLY A 285 3.96 13.35 -29.83
CA GLY A 285 5.11 12.91 -30.60
C GLY A 285 6.19 12.17 -29.80
N HIS A 286 5.91 11.80 -28.55
CA HIS A 286 6.82 10.97 -27.76
C HIS A 286 7.00 9.59 -28.41
N PRO A 287 8.23 9.09 -28.59
CA PRO A 287 8.49 7.84 -29.32
C PRO A 287 7.92 6.59 -28.64
N LEU A 288 7.56 6.69 -27.36
CA LEU A 288 6.99 5.61 -26.56
C LEU A 288 5.52 5.85 -26.20
N GLU A 289 4.89 6.91 -26.72
CA GLU A 289 3.49 7.27 -26.38
C GLU A 289 3.28 7.52 -24.87
N ALA A 290 4.33 7.94 -24.16
CA ALA A 290 4.29 8.21 -22.72
C ALA A 290 3.40 9.40 -22.37
N ASP A 291 2.75 9.33 -21.22
CA ASP A 291 1.95 10.41 -20.62
C ASP A 291 2.83 11.37 -19.82
N PHE A 292 3.89 10.85 -19.21
CA PHE A 292 4.92 11.65 -18.57
C PHE A 292 6.29 10.98 -18.57
N ASP A 293 7.29 11.83 -18.40
CA ASP A 293 8.69 11.49 -18.15
C ASP A 293 9.08 12.13 -16.82
N CYS A 294 9.67 11.35 -15.91
CA CYS A 294 10.14 11.87 -14.62
C CYS A 294 11.40 12.74 -14.75
N SER A 295 12.21 12.58 -15.81
CA SER A 295 13.44 13.35 -15.98
C SER A 295 13.95 13.34 -17.42
N GLY A 296 14.52 14.45 -17.91
CA GLY A 296 15.18 14.45 -19.22
C GLY A 296 16.50 13.67 -19.27
N LEU A 297 16.78 12.84 -18.25
CA LEU A 297 18.02 12.11 -18.03
C LEU A 297 17.75 10.59 -18.14
N PRO A 298 18.75 9.79 -18.56
CA PRO A 298 18.61 8.35 -18.69
C PRO A 298 18.79 7.63 -17.33
N ASN A 299 17.99 8.00 -16.33
CA ASN A 299 18.00 7.41 -15.00
C ASN A 299 16.78 6.50 -14.85
N VAL A 300 16.99 5.27 -14.37
CA VAL A 300 15.93 4.26 -14.23
C VAL A 300 15.19 4.43 -12.91
N GLY A 301 13.88 4.18 -12.93
CA GLY A 301 13.07 3.89 -11.75
C GLY A 301 13.44 2.54 -11.15
N ARG A 302 13.54 2.49 -9.82
CA ARG A 302 13.76 1.25 -9.06
C ARG A 302 12.45 0.62 -8.61
N SER A 303 11.55 1.46 -8.14
CA SER A 303 10.26 1.10 -7.58
C SER A 303 9.31 2.29 -7.70
N VAL A 304 8.01 1.98 -7.77
CA VAL A 304 6.93 2.95 -7.93
C VAL A 304 5.92 2.73 -6.82
N SER A 305 5.46 3.81 -6.20
CA SER A 305 4.35 3.82 -5.25
C SER A 305 3.37 4.94 -5.62
N ILE A 306 2.12 4.78 -5.23
CA ILE A 306 1.03 5.70 -5.57
C ILE A 306 0.36 6.12 -4.26
N GLY A 307 0.10 7.42 -4.09
CA GLY A 307 -0.64 7.91 -2.92
C GLY A 307 -0.72 9.44 -2.87
N ASP A 308 -1.74 9.96 -2.19
CA ASP A 308 -1.97 11.40 -1.99
C ASP A 308 -1.03 11.93 -0.89
N VAL A 309 0.09 12.53 -1.29
CA VAL A 309 1.11 13.03 -0.36
C VAL A 309 0.93 14.51 -0.04
N ASP A 310 0.15 15.24 -0.85
CA ASP A 310 -0.10 16.68 -0.65
C ASP A 310 -1.48 17.03 -0.07
N GLY A 311 -2.39 16.06 0.00
CA GLY A 311 -3.70 16.13 0.65
C GLY A 311 -4.78 16.78 -0.18
N ASP A 312 -4.64 16.75 -1.50
CA ASP A 312 -5.65 17.33 -2.39
C ASP A 312 -6.66 16.34 -2.95
N GLY A 313 -6.63 15.11 -2.44
CA GLY A 313 -7.55 14.03 -2.79
C GLY A 313 -7.18 13.29 -4.06
N ARG A 314 -5.98 13.53 -4.60
CA ARG A 314 -5.45 12.87 -5.80
C ARG A 314 -4.13 12.21 -5.47
N ALA A 315 -3.88 11.07 -6.06
CA ALA A 315 -2.64 10.38 -5.89
C ALA A 315 -1.51 11.02 -6.72
N GLU A 316 -0.32 11.06 -6.15
CA GLU A 316 0.93 11.27 -6.87
C GLU A 316 1.58 9.93 -7.26
N VAL A 317 2.47 9.97 -8.25
CA VAL A 317 3.37 8.85 -8.60
C VAL A 317 4.74 9.10 -7.98
N ILE A 318 5.11 8.27 -7.00
CA ILE A 318 6.39 8.35 -6.27
C ILE A 318 7.34 7.32 -6.85
N VAL A 319 8.44 7.77 -7.46
CA VAL A 319 9.41 6.91 -8.15
C VAL A 319 10.77 7.01 -7.48
N GLN A 320 11.26 5.88 -6.98
CA GLN A 320 12.61 5.78 -6.42
C GLN A 320 13.65 5.74 -7.55
N ILE A 321 14.66 6.61 -7.50
CA ILE A 321 15.66 6.73 -8.56
C ILE A 321 16.81 5.74 -8.35
N ASP A 322 17.10 4.90 -9.34
CA ASP A 322 18.29 4.04 -9.39
C ASP A 322 19.37 4.66 -10.29
N ALA A 323 20.21 5.51 -9.70
CA ALA A 323 21.30 6.18 -10.40
C ALA A 323 22.60 6.16 -9.57
N ALA A 324 23.75 6.20 -10.26
CA ALA A 324 25.10 6.05 -9.68
C ALA A 324 25.50 7.11 -8.62
N HIS A 325 24.64 8.09 -8.35
CA HIS A 325 24.83 9.12 -7.33
C HIS A 325 23.62 9.31 -6.42
N SER A 326 22.49 8.64 -6.72
CA SER A 326 21.32 8.67 -5.85
C SER A 326 21.56 7.91 -4.57
N GLY A 327 22.47 6.93 -4.59
CA GLY A 327 22.57 5.96 -3.50
C GLY A 327 21.34 5.06 -3.38
N GLY A 328 20.24 5.34 -4.09
CA GLY A 328 18.93 4.72 -3.94
C GLY A 328 18.01 5.49 -3.00
N ASN A 329 18.31 6.73 -2.62
CA ASN A 329 17.52 7.52 -1.66
C ASN A 329 17.00 8.86 -2.22
N ASP A 330 17.16 9.10 -3.52
CA ASP A 330 16.49 10.17 -4.25
C ASP A 330 15.18 9.69 -4.89
N PHE A 331 14.20 10.59 -4.98
CA PHE A 331 12.87 10.30 -5.49
C PHE A 331 12.33 11.38 -6.41
N TRP A 332 11.63 10.98 -7.47
CA TRP A 332 10.71 11.85 -8.20
C TRP A 332 9.30 11.70 -7.63
N VAL A 333 8.56 12.80 -7.61
CA VAL A 333 7.14 12.79 -7.25
C VAL A 333 6.36 13.52 -8.33
N MET A 334 5.65 12.76 -9.16
CA MET A 334 4.93 13.28 -10.31
C MET A 334 3.47 13.52 -9.95
N LYS A 335 3.00 14.74 -10.18
CA LYS A 335 1.62 15.18 -9.96
C LYS A 335 0.97 15.57 -11.28
N PHE A 336 -0.27 15.13 -11.48
CA PHE A 336 -1.10 15.55 -12.59
C PHE A 336 -1.86 16.85 -12.28
N ASP A 337 -1.81 17.80 -13.21
CA ASP A 337 -2.66 18.99 -13.21
C ASP A 337 -3.81 18.79 -14.21
N PRO A 338 -5.04 18.47 -13.76
CA PRO A 338 -6.19 18.25 -14.63
C PRO A 338 -6.69 19.53 -15.31
N VAL A 339 -6.31 20.71 -14.82
CA VAL A 339 -6.66 21.98 -15.46
C VAL A 339 -5.75 22.22 -16.65
N ALA A 340 -4.46 21.96 -16.50
CA ALA A 340 -3.47 22.08 -17.58
C ALA A 340 -3.44 20.86 -18.51
N GLY A 341 -3.92 19.70 -18.03
CA GLY A 341 -3.85 18.42 -18.72
C GLY A 341 -2.41 17.92 -18.87
N ASN A 342 -1.56 18.12 -17.85
CA ASN A 342 -0.16 17.73 -17.90
C ASN A 342 0.40 17.28 -16.54
N TRP A 343 1.53 16.59 -16.61
CA TRP A 343 2.30 16.15 -15.45
C TRP A 343 3.41 17.12 -15.10
N ARG A 344 3.75 17.19 -13.81
CA ARG A 344 4.88 17.96 -13.30
C ARG A 344 5.45 17.31 -12.04
N HIS A 345 6.69 17.64 -11.72
CA HIS A 345 7.23 17.42 -10.37
C HIS A 345 6.40 18.19 -9.34
N LEU A 346 6.12 17.55 -8.20
CA LEU A 346 5.42 18.17 -7.08
C LEU A 346 6.26 19.28 -6.45
N SER A 347 7.54 19.02 -6.20
CA SER A 347 8.47 19.95 -5.53
C SER A 347 9.94 19.64 -5.86
N PRO A 348 10.40 19.91 -7.09
CA PRO A 348 11.76 19.56 -7.50
C PRO A 348 12.81 20.35 -6.69
N ILE A 349 13.87 19.68 -6.22
CA ILE A 349 15.01 20.31 -5.57
C ILE A 349 15.78 21.15 -6.61
N PRO A 350 15.88 22.48 -6.44
CA PRO A 350 16.53 23.33 -7.43
C PRO A 350 18.00 22.96 -7.66
N GLY A 351 18.34 22.61 -8.89
CA GLY A 351 19.71 22.28 -9.30
C GLY A 351 20.17 20.87 -8.91
N HIS A 352 19.27 20.00 -8.42
CA HIS A 352 19.61 18.61 -8.13
C HIS A 352 19.99 17.87 -9.41
N ALA A 353 21.09 17.11 -9.37
CA ALA A 353 21.66 16.47 -10.56
C ALA A 353 20.72 15.43 -11.19
N LEU A 354 19.81 14.86 -10.40
CA LEU A 354 18.83 13.86 -10.82
C LEU A 354 17.41 14.41 -10.96
N GLN A 355 17.22 15.73 -10.80
CA GLN A 355 15.89 16.36 -10.81
C GLN A 355 14.93 15.79 -9.75
N ALA A 356 15.47 15.31 -8.63
CA ALA A 356 14.71 14.72 -7.54
C ALA A 356 13.83 15.77 -6.82
N ASP A 357 12.69 15.33 -6.30
CA ASP A 357 11.77 16.12 -5.48
C ASP A 357 12.15 16.06 -4.01
N PHE A 358 12.71 14.93 -3.58
CA PHE A 358 13.33 14.80 -2.27
C PHE A 358 14.47 13.79 -2.27
N ASP A 359 15.33 13.98 -1.28
CA ASP A 359 16.41 13.08 -0.88
C ASP A 359 16.13 12.68 0.58
N CYS A 360 16.06 11.38 0.87
CA CYS A 360 15.85 10.91 2.24
C CYS A 360 17.07 11.12 3.15
N SER A 361 18.29 11.26 2.61
CA SER A 361 19.48 11.46 3.44
C SER A 361 20.68 11.98 2.64
N GLY A 362 21.51 12.82 3.25
CA GLY A 362 22.80 13.20 2.64
C GLY A 362 23.87 12.08 2.58
N LEU A 363 23.50 10.84 2.87
CA LEU A 363 24.37 9.66 2.97
C LEU A 363 24.18 8.72 1.78
N PRO A 364 25.20 7.93 1.39
CA PRO A 364 25.12 7.02 0.26
C PRO A 364 24.48 5.66 0.65
N ASN A 365 23.35 5.69 1.36
CA ASN A 365 22.60 4.47 1.73
C ASN A 365 21.38 4.34 0.82
N ALA A 366 21.08 3.13 0.34
CA ALA A 366 19.92 2.93 -0.53
C ALA A 366 18.62 2.78 0.26
N GLY A 367 17.51 3.13 -0.37
CA GLY A 367 16.21 2.59 -0.02
C GLY A 367 16.06 1.17 -0.59
N ARG A 368 15.60 0.24 0.25
CA ARG A 368 15.32 -1.16 -0.13
C ARG A 368 13.91 -1.34 -0.68
N SER A 369 12.94 -0.78 0.03
CA SER A 369 11.50 -0.90 -0.21
C SER A 369 10.86 0.44 0.12
N VAL A 370 9.81 0.78 -0.62
CA VAL A 370 9.06 2.02 -0.48
C VAL A 370 7.60 1.65 -0.22
N SER A 371 6.98 2.34 0.71
CA SER A 371 5.54 2.22 1.01
C SER A 371 5.00 3.60 1.33
N VAL A 372 3.70 3.79 1.13
CA VAL A 372 3.05 5.09 1.23
C VAL A 372 1.79 4.93 2.08
N GLY A 373 1.56 5.84 3.02
CA GLY A 373 0.36 5.85 3.85
C GLY A 373 0.40 6.96 4.91
N ASP A 374 -0.78 7.38 5.38
CA ASP A 374 -0.93 8.43 6.40
C ASP A 374 -0.63 7.88 7.79
N VAL A 375 0.64 7.90 8.20
CA VAL A 375 1.07 7.36 9.49
C VAL A 375 0.89 8.35 10.63
N ASP A 376 0.63 9.62 10.30
CA ASP A 376 0.56 10.73 11.26
C ASP A 376 -0.87 11.25 11.54
N GLY A 377 -1.84 10.74 10.76
CA GLY A 377 -3.28 10.95 10.89
C GLY A 377 -3.71 12.36 10.47
N ASP A 378 -3.06 12.95 9.45
CA ASP A 378 -3.42 14.28 8.94
C ASP A 378 -4.08 14.32 7.58
N GLY A 379 -4.46 13.14 7.06
CA GLY A 379 -5.14 12.96 5.79
C GLY A 379 -4.21 13.00 4.59
N ARG A 380 -2.89 12.90 4.80
CA ARG A 380 -1.86 12.89 3.75
C ARG A 380 -0.94 11.74 3.97
N ALA A 381 -0.56 11.08 2.90
CA ALA A 381 0.37 9.98 2.98
C ALA A 381 1.81 10.49 3.17
N GLU A 382 2.55 9.80 4.03
CA GLU A 382 4.01 9.86 4.08
C GLU A 382 4.62 8.84 3.13
N VAL A 383 5.89 9.05 2.75
CA VAL A 383 6.71 8.05 2.06
C VAL A 383 7.62 7.37 3.07
N ILE A 384 7.42 6.06 3.28
CA ILE A 384 8.14 5.22 4.22
C ILE A 384 9.17 4.40 3.44
N VAL A 385 10.45 4.63 3.71
CA VAL A 385 11.56 4.01 2.99
C VAL A 385 12.39 3.16 3.95
N GLN A 386 12.42 1.85 3.69
CA GLN A 386 13.27 0.93 4.43
C GLN A 386 14.73 1.14 4.01
N ILE A 387 15.64 1.37 4.95
CA ILE A 387 17.04 1.64 4.64
C ILE A 387 17.80 0.33 4.36
N ASP A 388 18.53 0.28 3.26
CA ASP A 388 19.47 -0.80 2.90
C ASP A 388 20.89 -0.42 3.34
N ALA A 389 21.15 -0.54 4.64
CA ALA A 389 22.48 -0.35 5.21
C ALA A 389 22.96 -1.61 5.92
N SER A 390 24.24 -1.96 5.76
CA SER A 390 24.84 -3.18 6.31
C SER A 390 24.71 -3.33 7.83
N HIS A 391 24.55 -2.21 8.56
CA HIS A 391 24.37 -2.20 10.02
C HIS A 391 22.91 -2.09 10.46
N SER A 392 21.99 -1.75 9.56
CA SER A 392 20.54 -1.75 9.83
C SER A 392 19.95 -3.16 9.76
N GLY A 393 20.47 -4.01 8.85
CA GLY A 393 19.74 -5.22 8.47
C GLY A 393 18.38 -4.93 7.79
N GLY A 394 17.99 -3.67 7.57
CA GLY A 394 16.66 -3.30 7.11
C GLY A 394 15.63 -3.14 8.22
N ASN A 395 16.04 -2.81 9.45
CA ASN A 395 15.14 -2.43 10.53
C ASN A 395 14.98 -0.90 10.71
N ASP A 396 15.80 -0.10 10.01
CA ASP A 396 15.80 1.36 10.05
C ASP A 396 14.99 1.95 8.88
N PHE A 397 14.32 3.06 9.12
CA PHE A 397 13.40 3.68 8.17
C PHE A 397 13.54 5.19 8.10
N TRP A 398 13.45 5.74 6.89
CA TRP A 398 13.12 7.14 6.67
C TRP A 398 11.62 7.29 6.49
N VAL A 399 11.05 8.38 7.03
CA VAL A 399 9.64 8.72 6.83
C VAL A 399 9.57 10.16 6.35
N MET A 400 9.31 10.32 5.05
CA MET A 400 9.32 11.62 4.39
C MET A 400 7.90 12.17 4.30
N LYS A 401 7.70 13.39 4.80
CA LYS A 401 6.44 14.13 4.78
C LYS A 401 6.55 15.37 3.91
N PHE A 402 5.56 15.58 3.05
CA PHE A 402 5.44 16.81 2.28
C PHE A 402 4.70 17.90 3.06
N ASP A 403 5.25 19.12 3.04
CA ASP A 403 4.57 20.33 3.51
C ASP A 403 4.08 21.12 2.29
N PRO A 404 2.77 21.08 1.95
CA PRO A 404 2.21 21.80 0.81
C PRO A 404 2.21 23.33 1.00
N VAL A 405 2.36 23.83 2.23
CA VAL A 405 2.47 25.27 2.48
C VAL A 405 3.87 25.76 2.15
N ALA A 406 4.89 24.99 2.56
CA ALA A 406 6.29 25.32 2.28
C ALA A 406 6.74 24.86 0.88
N GLY A 407 6.04 23.89 0.29
CA GLY A 407 6.41 23.24 -0.97
C GLY A 407 7.70 22.43 -0.84
N ASN A 408 7.90 21.73 0.28
CA ASN A 408 9.12 20.94 0.52
C ASN A 408 8.87 19.66 1.32
N TRP A 409 9.84 18.76 1.23
CA TRP A 409 9.88 17.50 1.97
C TRP A 409 10.75 17.61 3.22
N ARG A 410 10.37 16.85 4.24
CA ARG A 410 11.15 16.70 5.48
C ARG A 410 10.91 15.34 6.10
N HIS A 411 11.85 14.90 6.93
CA HIS A 411 11.61 13.80 7.85
C HIS A 411 10.43 14.13 8.78
N LEU A 412 9.60 13.13 9.07
CA LEU A 412 8.48 13.25 10.00
C LEU A 412 9.00 13.46 11.43
N THR A 413 9.89 12.57 11.89
CA THR A 413 10.53 12.63 13.21
C THR A 413 11.90 11.96 13.19
N PRO A 414 12.96 12.62 12.68
CA PRO A 414 14.29 12.03 12.60
C PRO A 414 14.91 11.88 14.00
N PHE A 415 15.59 10.76 14.24
CA PHE A 415 16.41 10.59 15.43
C PHE A 415 17.60 11.55 15.38
N PRO A 416 17.78 12.41 16.40
CA PRO A 416 18.96 13.25 16.48
C PRO A 416 20.23 12.39 16.49
N ASP A 417 21.18 12.74 15.62
CA ASP A 417 22.50 12.11 15.50
C ASP A 417 22.49 10.61 15.12
N HIS A 418 21.38 10.06 14.61
CA HIS A 418 21.36 8.69 14.11
C HIS A 418 22.29 8.55 12.89
N PRO A 419 23.17 7.54 12.82
CA PRO A 419 24.16 7.42 11.76
C PRO A 419 23.56 7.24 10.36
N LEU A 420 22.29 6.86 10.27
CA LEU A 420 21.54 6.70 9.02
C LEU A 420 20.48 7.80 8.80
N GLN A 421 20.38 8.79 9.70
CA GLN A 421 19.32 9.82 9.66
C GLN A 421 17.90 9.20 9.67
N ALA A 422 17.74 8.05 10.33
CA ALA A 422 16.47 7.32 10.39
C ALA A 422 15.46 8.05 11.28
N ASP A 423 14.17 7.87 10.97
CA ASP A 423 13.03 8.34 11.77
C ASP A 423 12.64 7.32 12.84
N PHE A 424 12.84 6.03 12.56
CA PHE A 424 12.72 4.98 13.54
C PHE A 424 13.52 3.72 13.17
N ASP A 425 13.79 2.93 14.19
CA ASP A 425 14.24 1.55 14.13
C ASP A 425 13.18 0.62 14.71
N CYS A 426 12.95 -0.54 14.09
CA CYS A 426 11.99 -1.52 14.60
C CYS A 426 12.54 -2.34 15.77
N SER A 427 13.87 -2.38 15.94
CA SER A 427 14.51 -3.20 16.97
C SER A 427 15.98 -2.80 17.15
N GLY A 428 16.47 -2.81 18.39
CA GLY A 428 17.91 -2.68 18.67
C GLY A 428 18.75 -3.93 18.35
N LEU A 429 18.15 -4.95 17.71
CA LEU A 429 18.79 -6.21 17.34
C LEU A 429 19.18 -6.21 15.85
N PRO A 430 20.23 -6.96 15.45
CA PRO A 430 20.66 -7.05 14.05
C PRO A 430 19.77 -8.03 13.26
N ASN A 431 18.46 -7.91 13.38
CA ASN A 431 17.48 -8.70 12.64
C ASN A 431 17.06 -7.92 11.40
N ALA A 432 16.86 -8.64 10.29
CA ALA A 432 16.50 -7.98 9.05
C ALA A 432 14.98 -7.80 8.91
N GLY A 433 14.56 -6.68 8.34
CA GLY A 433 13.21 -6.54 7.78
C GLY A 433 13.19 -7.01 6.32
N ARG A 434 12.15 -7.74 5.92
CA ARG A 434 12.03 -8.28 4.55
C ARG A 434 10.97 -7.61 3.70
N SER A 435 9.78 -7.40 4.26
CA SER A 435 8.66 -6.77 3.57
C SER A 435 8.01 -5.76 4.49
N VAL A 436 7.49 -4.69 3.92
CA VAL A 436 6.91 -3.55 4.62
C VAL A 436 5.53 -3.31 4.05
N ARG A 437 4.53 -3.16 4.93
CA ARG A 437 3.17 -2.77 4.58
C ARG A 437 2.73 -1.65 5.51
N VAL A 438 1.79 -0.85 5.02
CA VAL A 438 1.27 0.30 5.75
C VAL A 438 -0.25 0.21 5.70
N GLY A 439 -0.91 0.34 6.84
CA GLY A 439 -2.37 0.32 6.95
C GLY A 439 -2.83 0.58 8.38
N ASP A 440 -4.03 1.11 8.54
CA ASP A 440 -4.63 1.39 9.85
C ASP A 440 -5.16 0.07 10.45
N VAL A 441 -4.36 -0.58 11.29
CA VAL A 441 -4.72 -1.87 11.89
C VAL A 441 -5.41 -1.71 13.24
N ASP A 442 -5.39 -0.51 13.83
CA ASP A 442 -6.01 -0.22 15.12
C ASP A 442 -7.22 0.73 15.08
N GLY A 443 -7.57 1.25 13.90
CA GLY A 443 -8.77 2.04 13.62
C GLY A 443 -8.75 3.46 14.08
N ASP A 444 -7.57 4.01 14.39
CA ASP A 444 -7.49 5.38 14.88
C ASP A 444 -7.38 6.43 13.76
N GLY A 445 -7.41 5.99 12.50
CA GLY A 445 -7.29 6.82 11.31
C GLY A 445 -5.84 7.14 10.92
N SER A 446 -4.86 6.58 11.62
CA SER A 446 -3.43 6.68 11.28
C SER A 446 -2.88 5.29 11.02
N ALA A 447 -2.18 5.12 9.92
CA ALA A 447 -1.62 3.84 9.53
C ALA A 447 -0.42 3.43 10.39
N GLU A 448 -0.31 2.12 10.64
CA GLU A 448 0.88 1.48 11.19
C GLU A 448 1.83 1.03 10.08
N VAL A 449 3.12 0.96 10.41
CA VAL A 449 4.13 0.30 9.56
C VAL A 449 4.33 -1.13 10.06
N ILE A 450 3.94 -2.11 9.25
CA ILE A 450 4.06 -3.54 9.54
C ILE A 450 5.27 -4.10 8.79
N VAL A 451 6.24 -4.67 9.52
CA VAL A 451 7.50 -5.15 8.97
C VAL A 451 7.66 -6.64 9.26
N GLN A 452 7.72 -7.46 8.22
CA GLN A 452 8.03 -8.87 8.34
C GLN A 452 9.50 -9.06 8.70
N ILE A 453 9.77 -9.83 9.76
CA ILE A 453 11.11 -10.11 10.24
C ILE A 453 11.71 -11.27 9.42
N ASP A 454 12.94 -11.09 8.93
CA ASP A 454 13.75 -12.14 8.31
C ASP A 454 14.95 -12.44 9.20
N ALA A 455 14.69 -13.29 10.19
CA ALA A 455 15.71 -13.85 11.07
C ALA A 455 15.68 -15.38 11.03
N ALA A 456 16.83 -16.02 11.20
CA ALA A 456 16.95 -17.49 11.16
C ALA A 456 16.05 -18.23 12.17
N ARG A 457 15.58 -17.54 13.22
CA ARG A 457 14.66 -18.08 14.23
C ARG A 457 13.19 -17.70 14.02
N SER A 458 12.94 -16.75 13.12
CA SER A 458 11.61 -16.20 12.93
C SER A 458 10.70 -17.04 12.07
N GLY A 459 11.19 -18.07 11.39
CA GLY A 459 10.44 -18.72 10.30
C GLY A 459 10.07 -17.80 9.12
N ARG A 460 10.17 -16.46 9.27
CA ARG A 460 9.47 -15.38 8.55
C ARG A 460 7.98 -15.24 8.89
N ASN A 461 7.55 -15.64 10.08
CA ASN A 461 6.18 -15.43 10.58
C ASN A 461 6.08 -14.44 11.75
N ASP A 462 7.22 -13.90 12.22
CA ASP A 462 7.26 -12.78 13.16
C ASP A 462 7.21 -11.40 12.49
N PHE A 463 6.59 -10.44 13.17
CA PHE A 463 6.40 -9.08 12.66
C PHE A 463 6.63 -8.00 13.71
N TRP A 464 7.17 -6.86 13.28
CA TRP A 464 7.08 -5.60 14.01
C TRP A 464 5.87 -4.80 13.51
N ALA A 465 5.13 -4.17 14.42
CA ALA A 465 4.06 -3.22 14.09
C ALA A 465 4.39 -1.87 14.75
N MET A 466 4.77 -0.89 13.94
CA MET A 466 5.25 0.40 14.43
C MET A 466 4.17 1.47 14.24
N LYS A 467 3.81 2.14 15.33
CA LYS A 467 2.85 3.25 15.34
C LYS A 467 3.55 4.56 15.68
N TRP A 468 3.26 5.60 14.91
CA TRP A 468 3.68 6.95 15.26
C TRP A 468 2.66 7.61 16.18
N ARG A 469 3.09 8.06 17.36
CA ARG A 469 2.19 8.72 18.32
C ARG A 469 2.54 10.17 18.52
N ARG A 470 1.57 11.04 18.25
CA ARG A 470 1.60 12.43 18.73
C ARG A 470 1.64 12.43 20.25
N ALA A 471 2.52 13.24 20.82
CA ALA A 471 2.60 13.35 22.26
C ALA A 471 1.25 13.80 22.86
N PRO A 472 0.82 13.20 23.98
CA PRO A 472 -0.47 13.53 24.57
C PRO A 472 -0.50 15.01 24.95
N ARG A 473 -1.39 15.79 24.30
CA ARG A 473 -1.72 17.14 24.75
C ARG A 473 -2.41 17.02 26.11
N ARG A 474 -1.68 17.21 27.21
CA ARG A 474 -2.30 17.42 28.53
C ARG A 474 -3.14 18.70 28.47
N ARG A 475 -4.45 18.56 28.25
CA ARG A 475 -5.41 19.62 28.56
C ARG A 475 -5.46 19.77 30.07
N PHE A 476 -4.75 20.75 30.61
CA PHE A 476 -5.06 21.25 31.95
C PHE A 476 -6.41 21.96 31.86
N HIS A 477 -7.48 21.29 32.31
CA HIS A 477 -8.68 22.00 32.72
C HIS A 477 -8.29 22.88 33.92
N GLN A 478 -8.03 24.17 33.66
CA GLN A 478 -8.13 25.16 34.73
C GLN A 478 -9.60 25.20 35.16
N ASN A 479 -9.93 24.45 36.21
CA ASN A 479 -11.13 24.70 36.99
C ASN A 479 -10.94 26.06 37.68
N VAL A 480 -11.27 27.14 36.98
CA VAL A 480 -11.54 28.42 37.63
C VAL A 480 -12.87 28.25 38.34
N ALA A 481 -12.82 27.81 39.60
CA ALA A 481 -13.96 27.82 40.48
C ALA A 481 -14.36 29.27 40.74
N PHE A 482 -15.33 29.78 39.99
CA PHE A 482 -16.10 30.95 40.39
C PHE A 482 -16.97 30.55 41.58
N SER A 483 -16.42 30.63 42.80
CA SER A 483 -17.26 30.59 44.00
C SER A 483 -17.99 31.93 44.11
N GLY A 484 -19.25 31.94 43.69
CA GLY A 484 -20.15 33.06 43.91
C GLY A 484 -20.40 33.27 45.40
N ARG A 485 -19.84 34.35 45.96
CA ARG A 485 -20.39 35.00 47.15
C ARG A 485 -20.43 36.50 46.91
N LEU A 486 -21.66 37.01 46.84
CA LEU A 486 -22.00 38.43 46.90
C LEU A 486 -21.38 39.05 48.16
N ALA A 487 -20.49 40.03 47.96
CA ALA A 487 -20.06 40.92 49.03
C ALA A 487 -20.95 42.17 49.01
N THR A 488 -21.83 42.27 50.01
CA THR A 488 -22.61 43.48 50.29
C THR A 488 -21.67 44.55 50.84
N VAL A 489 -21.45 45.63 50.09
CA VAL A 489 -20.70 46.80 50.57
C VAL A 489 -21.61 47.58 51.51
N THR A 490 -21.27 47.60 52.81
CA THR A 490 -21.88 48.50 53.78
C THR A 490 -20.88 49.62 54.07
N ALA A 491 -21.20 50.84 53.68
CA ALA A 491 -20.39 52.01 53.96
C ALA A 491 -20.63 52.50 55.40
N HIS A 492 -19.56 52.58 56.20
CA HIS A 492 -19.55 53.37 57.43
C HIS A 492 -18.38 54.35 57.39
N VAL A 493 -18.71 55.64 57.47
CA VAL A 493 -17.80 56.78 57.60
C VAL A 493 -17.81 57.24 59.05
N ALA A 494 -16.62 57.49 59.63
CA ALA A 494 -16.23 58.65 60.48
C ALA A 494 -14.98 58.31 61.36
N PRO A 495 -14.32 59.28 62.01
CA PRO A 495 -13.54 60.40 61.45
C PRO A 495 -12.10 60.48 62.03
N ARG A 496 -11.31 61.44 61.51
CA ARG A 496 -9.89 61.73 61.85
C ARG A 496 -9.64 62.02 63.34
N PRO A 497 -8.42 61.75 63.86
CA PRO A 497 -7.87 62.48 64.99
C PRO A 497 -6.90 63.59 64.55
N ASN A 498 -7.11 64.80 65.07
CA ASN A 498 -6.07 65.80 65.25
C ASN A 498 -5.43 65.56 66.62
N ILE A 499 -4.09 65.44 66.68
CA ILE A 499 -3.13 66.37 67.29
C ILE A 499 -1.74 65.95 66.80
#